data_AF-A0A956DVY1-F1
#
_entry.id   AF-A0A956DVY1-F1
#
_cell.length_a   1.000
_cell.length_b   1.000
_cell.length_c   1.000
_cell.angle_alpha   90.00
_cell.angle_beta   90.00
_cell.angle_gamma   90.00
#
_symmetry.space_group_name_H-M   'P 1'
#
loop_
_entity.id
_entity.type
_entity.pdbx_description
1 polymer ?
#
loop_
_entity_poly.entity_id
_entity_poly.type
_entity_poly.pdbx_seq_one_letter_code
_entity_poly.pdbx_strand_id
1 'polypeptide(L)'
;MRPPLHPWQILESRAILERRWLTVHEQRVGLPQGGEIEEFHLIEAPSWVAVLADAGNHLVLVEQYRHGLGGASLELPAGVIDEGESPEEAARRELREE
;
A
#
# COMPACT_ATOMS: atom_id res chain seq x y z
N MET A 1 -5.63 16.34 -23.00
CA MET A 1 -4.60 15.41 -22.50
C MET A 1 -4.21 15.86 -21.11
N ARG A 2 -4.13 14.97 -20.11
CA ARG A 2 -3.55 15.34 -18.81
C ARG A 2 -2.04 15.57 -19.00
N PRO A 3 -1.46 16.63 -18.40
CA PRO A 3 -0.02 16.84 -18.46
C PRO A 3 0.73 15.67 -17.79
N PRO A 4 1.97 15.37 -18.21
CA PRO A 4 2.79 14.33 -17.58
C PRO A 4 3.05 14.68 -16.12
N LEU A 5 2.80 13.71 -15.24
CA LEU A 5 3.12 13.81 -13.81
C LEU A 5 4.63 13.61 -13.67
N HIS A 6 5.31 14.67 -13.26
CA HIS A 6 6.72 14.60 -12.90
C HIS A 6 6.81 14.27 -11.40
N PRO A 7 7.76 13.42 -10.97
CA PRO A 7 7.92 13.10 -9.56
C PRO A 7 8.32 14.34 -8.78
N TRP A 8 7.87 14.41 -7.53
CA TRP A 8 8.35 15.43 -6.59
C TRP A 8 9.79 15.11 -6.19
N GLN A 9 10.59 16.16 -5.96
CA GLN A 9 11.96 15.99 -5.48
C GLN A 9 11.93 15.89 -3.96
N ILE A 10 12.47 14.81 -3.39
CA ILE A 10 12.70 14.73 -1.94
C ILE A 10 13.91 15.61 -1.61
N LEU A 11 13.69 16.68 -0.87
CA LEU A 11 14.74 17.63 -0.46
C LEU A 11 15.35 17.23 0.89
N GLU A 12 14.50 16.76 1.80
CA GLU A 12 14.87 16.22 3.11
C GLU A 12 13.90 15.10 3.49
N SER A 13 14.37 14.10 4.22
CA SER A 13 13.54 12.99 4.72
C SER A 13 14.09 12.52 6.05
N ARG A 14 13.24 12.42 7.06
CA ARG A 14 13.57 11.86 8.38
C ARG A 14 12.50 10.89 8.85
N ALA A 15 12.90 9.75 9.39
CA ALA A 15 11.97 8.86 10.07
C ALA A 15 11.55 9.48 11.41
N ILE A 16 10.24 9.62 11.62
CA ILE A 16 9.65 10.17 12.85
C ILE A 16 9.00 9.08 13.71
N LEU A 17 8.74 7.92 13.12
CA LEU A 17 8.23 6.73 13.79
C LEU A 17 8.73 5.49 13.05
N GLU A 18 9.39 4.58 13.75
CA GLU A 18 9.83 3.29 13.21
C GLU A 18 9.25 2.16 14.05
N ARG A 19 8.44 1.30 13.42
CA ARG A 19 7.85 0.12 14.05
C ARG A 19 7.94 -1.06 13.07
N ARG A 20 7.75 -2.26 13.58
CA ARG A 20 7.84 -3.51 12.79
C ARG A 20 7.04 -3.48 11.48
N TRP A 21 5.85 -2.88 11.50
CA TRP A 21 4.90 -2.93 10.39
C TRP A 21 4.77 -1.63 9.60
N LEU A 22 5.39 -0.55 10.08
CA LEU A 22 5.30 0.76 9.44
C LEU A 22 6.45 1.67 9.87
N THR A 23 6.90 2.48 8.92
CA THR A 23 7.75 3.64 9.17
C THR A 23 7.04 4.89 8.66
N VAL A 24 7.02 5.95 9.47
CA VAL A 24 6.53 7.26 9.04
C VAL A 24 7.73 8.16 8.82
N HIS A 25 7.85 8.68 7.60
CA HIS A 25 8.82 9.71 7.26
C HIS A 25 8.13 11.06 7.19
N GLU A 26 8.76 12.07 7.78
CA GLU A 26 8.47 13.46 7.48
C GLU A 26 9.45 13.91 6.39
N GLN A 27 8.91 14.44 5.30
CA GLN A 27 9.67 14.82 4.12
C GLN A 27 9.39 16.27 3.75
N ARG A 28 10.47 16.99 3.42
CA ARG A 28 10.36 18.25 2.68
C ARG A 28 10.51 17.95 1.20
N VAL A 29 9.55 18.37 0.39
CA VAL A 29 9.46 18.00 -1.02
C VAL A 29 9.32 19.20 -1.94
N GLY A 30 10.09 19.22 -3.02
CA GLY A 30 10.02 20.20 -4.09
C GLY A 30 9.01 19.79 -5.16
N LEU A 31 8.13 20.71 -5.54
CA LEU A 31 7.08 20.46 -6.53
C LEU A 31 7.58 20.71 -7.96
N PRO A 32 7.12 19.92 -8.96
CA PRO A 32 7.60 20.03 -10.35
C PRO A 32 7.38 21.38 -11.03
N GLN A 33 6.40 22.16 -10.57
CA GLN A 33 6.04 23.47 -11.13
C GLN A 33 6.65 24.62 -10.32
N GLY A 34 7.54 24.32 -9.37
CA GLY A 34 8.08 25.26 -8.39
C GLY A 34 7.29 25.24 -7.08
N GLY A 35 7.94 25.73 -6.02
CA GLY A 35 7.42 25.67 -4.65
C GLY A 35 7.85 24.40 -3.90
N GLU A 36 7.70 24.45 -2.58
CA GLU A 36 8.05 23.36 -1.66
C GLU A 36 6.87 23.09 -0.72
N ILE A 37 6.75 21.83 -0.28
CA ILE A 37 5.95 21.46 0.88
C ILE A 37 6.94 21.16 1.99
N GLU A 38 6.92 21.99 3.03
CA GLU A 38 7.84 21.89 4.18
C GLU A 38 7.64 20.59 4.98
N GLU A 39 6.40 20.08 5.04
CA GLU A 39 6.04 18.92 5.85
C GLU A 39 5.07 18.01 5.09
N PHE A 40 5.58 16.90 4.57
CA PHE A 40 4.82 15.84 3.93
C PHE A 40 5.06 14.50 4.61
N HIS A 41 3.99 13.76 4.93
CA HIS A 41 4.10 12.49 5.64
C HIS A 41 3.99 11.30 4.68
N LEU A 42 5.07 10.51 4.60
CA LEU A 42 5.09 9.24 3.89
C LEU A 42 4.96 8.09 4.89
N ILE A 43 3.94 7.25 4.71
CA ILE A 43 3.83 5.98 5.43
C ILE A 43 4.42 4.89 4.53
N GLU A 44 5.54 4.33 4.98
CA GLU A 44 6.15 3.16 4.38
C GLU A 44 5.67 1.91 5.12
N ALA A 45 5.17 0.93 4.36
CA ALA A 45 4.65 -0.33 4.86
C ALA A 45 5.08 -1.48 3.92
N PRO A 46 5.02 -2.75 4.36
CA PRO A 46 5.31 -3.89 3.51
C PRO A 46 4.50 -3.88 2.21
N SER A 47 5.07 -4.42 1.14
CA SER A 47 4.34 -4.61 -0.11
C SER A 47 3.23 -5.63 0.09
N TRP A 48 2.12 -5.43 -0.62
CA TRP A 48 0.92 -6.26 -0.52
C TRP A 48 0.45 -6.76 -1.89
N VAL A 49 -0.40 -7.77 -1.88
CA VAL A 49 -1.14 -8.25 -3.04
C VAL A 49 -2.61 -8.34 -2.70
N ALA A 50 -3.45 -8.09 -3.70
CA ALA A 50 -4.88 -8.36 -3.65
C ALA A 50 -5.28 -9.12 -4.90
N VAL A 51 -6.11 -10.14 -4.75
CA VAL A 51 -6.39 -11.11 -5.80
C VAL A 51 -7.84 -11.01 -6.23
N LEU A 52 -8.05 -10.62 -7.49
CA LEU A 52 -9.36 -10.72 -8.13
C LEU A 52 -9.55 -12.15 -8.67
N ALA A 53 -10.13 -13.03 -7.85
CA ALA A 53 -10.38 -14.42 -8.24
C ALA A 53 -11.73 -14.54 -8.98
N ASP A 54 -11.64 -14.79 -10.29
CA ASP A 54 -12.80 -15.05 -11.15
C ASP A 54 -13.28 -16.50 -11.01
N ALA A 55 -14.57 -16.66 -10.70
CA ALA A 55 -15.28 -17.94 -10.65
C ALA A 55 -16.44 -17.95 -11.66
N GLY A 56 -16.19 -17.41 -12.86
CA GLY A 56 -17.17 -17.31 -13.94
C GLY A 56 -18.16 -16.16 -13.73
N ASN A 57 -19.34 -16.45 -13.18
CA ASN A 57 -20.36 -15.42 -12.91
C ASN A 57 -20.22 -14.79 -11.53
N HIS A 58 -19.24 -15.22 -10.74
CA HIS A 58 -19.02 -14.77 -9.37
C HIS A 58 -17.56 -14.40 -9.16
N LEU A 59 -17.33 -13.55 -8.15
CA LEU A 59 -16.00 -13.26 -7.62
C LEU A 59 -15.90 -13.83 -6.21
N VAL A 60 -14.73 -14.34 -5.86
CA VAL A 60 -14.45 -14.76 -4.48
C VAL A 60 -14.10 -13.52 -3.66
N LEU A 61 -14.77 -13.38 -2.52
CA LEU A 61 -14.58 -12.31 -1.54
C LEU A 61 -14.48 -12.91 -0.15
N VAL A 62 -13.82 -12.19 0.75
CA VAL A 62 -13.65 -12.57 2.16
C VAL A 62 -14.18 -11.47 3.05
N GLU A 63 -14.76 -11.84 4.19
CA GLU A 63 -15.22 -10.90 5.20
C GLU A 63 -14.22 -10.89 6.36
N GLN A 64 -13.58 -9.74 6.60
CA GLN A 64 -12.54 -9.60 7.62
C GLN A 64 -12.83 -8.41 8.53
N TYR A 65 -12.49 -8.53 9.82
CA TYR A 65 -12.54 -7.40 10.74
C TYR A 65 -11.40 -6.41 10.45
N ARG A 66 -11.75 -5.16 10.18
CA ARG A 66 -10.81 -4.06 9.98
C ARG A 66 -10.89 -3.10 11.16
N HIS A 67 -9.86 -3.10 12.00
CA HIS A 67 -9.83 -2.28 13.21
C HIS A 67 -9.95 -0.78 12.93
N GLY A 68 -9.34 -0.29 11.83
CA GLY A 68 -9.48 1.11 11.40
C GLY A 68 -10.91 1.52 11.02
N LEU A 69 -11.74 0.55 10.60
CA LEU A 69 -13.17 0.74 10.37
C LEU A 69 -14.02 0.43 11.62
N GLY A 70 -13.44 -0.23 12.62
CA GLY A 70 -14.15 -0.71 13.80
C GLY A 70 -15.17 -1.82 13.51
N GLY A 71 -15.08 -2.49 12.37
CA GLY A 71 -16.11 -3.44 11.92
C GLY A 71 -15.64 -4.40 10.83
N ALA A 72 -16.56 -5.22 10.33
CA ALA A 72 -16.32 -6.13 9.22
C ALA A 72 -16.29 -5.39 7.87
N SER A 73 -15.47 -5.88 6.96
CA SER A 73 -15.27 -5.36 5.61
C SER A 73 -15.27 -6.52 4.63
N LEU A 74 -15.94 -6.35 3.49
CA LEU A 74 -15.98 -7.33 2.40
C LEU A 74 -14.93 -6.96 1.37
N GLU A 75 -13.95 -7.84 1.16
CA GLU A 75 -12.71 -7.53 0.43
C GLU A 75 -12.27 -8.67 -0.51
N LEU A 76 -11.32 -8.36 -1.38
CA LEU A 76 -10.59 -9.37 -2.15
C LEU A 76 -9.66 -10.15 -1.22
N PRO A 77 -9.39 -11.44 -1.49
CA PRO A 77 -8.30 -12.15 -0.83
C PRO A 77 -7.00 -11.38 -1.00
N ALA A 78 -6.29 -11.11 0.09
CA ALA A 78 -5.17 -10.17 0.07
C ALA A 78 -4.23 -10.36 1.26
N GLY A 79 -2.95 -10.08 1.07
CA GLY A 79 -1.99 -10.10 2.16
C GLY A 79 -0.62 -9.56 1.79
N VAL A 80 0.30 -9.69 2.74
CA VAL A 80 1.66 -9.14 2.64
C VAL A 80 2.51 -10.06 1.77
N ILE A 81 3.36 -9.47 0.94
CA ILE A 81 4.40 -10.20 0.21
C ILE A 81 5.54 -10.47 1.20
N ASP A 82 5.83 -11.74 1.46
CA ASP A 82 6.90 -12.11 2.38
C ASP A 82 8.29 -11.89 1.77
N GLU A 83 9.31 -11.81 2.63
CA GLU A 83 10.68 -11.62 2.18
C GLU A 83 11.14 -12.77 1.26
N GLY A 84 11.58 -12.40 0.06
CA GLY A 84 12.01 -13.35 -0.97
C GLY A 84 10.88 -13.91 -1.84
N GLU A 85 9.62 -13.56 -1.57
CA GLU A 85 8.46 -13.97 -2.36
C GLU A 85 8.24 -13.02 -3.54
N SER A 86 7.90 -13.55 -4.72
CA SER A 86 7.40 -12.74 -5.83
C SER A 86 5.93 -12.36 -5.61
N PRO A 87 5.43 -11.26 -6.23
CA PRO A 87 4.02 -10.91 -6.12
C PRO A 87 3.06 -12.03 -6.58
N GLU A 88 3.46 -12.85 -7.55
CA GLU A 88 2.62 -13.97 -8.01
C GLU A 88 2.57 -15.10 -6.98
N GLU A 89 3.70 -15.43 -6.34
CA GLU A 89 3.74 -16.46 -5.29
C GLU A 89 2.88 -16.06 -4.09
N ALA A 90 3.02 -14.80 -3.63
CA ALA A 90 2.21 -14.22 -2.56
C ALA A 90 0.71 -14.31 -2.89
N ALA A 91 0.33 -13.88 -4.10
CA ALA A 91 -1.07 -13.91 -4.53
C ALA A 91 -1.64 -15.34 -4.52
N ARG A 92 -0.86 -16.34 -4.93
CA ARG A 92 -1.27 -17.75 -4.93
C ARG A 92 -1.36 -18.34 -3.52
N ARG A 93 -0.51 -17.88 -2.59
CA ARG A 93 -0.53 -18.30 -1.18
C ARG A 93 -1.76 -17.72 -0.47
N GLU A 94 -1.93 -16.40 -0.51
CA GLU A 94 -3.04 -15.69 0.14
C GLU A 94 -4.40 -16.21 -0.35
N LEU A 95 -4.59 -16.40 -1.66
CA LEU A 95 -5.84 -16.96 -2.21
C LEU A 95 -6.15 -18.39 -1.73
N ARG A 96 -5.15 -19.16 -1.27
CA ARG A 96 -5.37 -20.51 -0.71
C ARG A 96 -5.60 -20.48 0.80
N GLU A 97 -5.06 -19.49 1.50
CA GLU A 97 -5.15 -19.36 2.96
C GLU A 97 -6.47 -18.75 3.41
N GLU A 98 -7.01 -17.81 2.61
CA GLU A 98 -8.29 -17.13 2.85
C GLU A 98 -9.47 -17.75 2.07
#